data_AF-F0SPR7-F1
#
_entry.id   AF-F0SPR7-F1
#
_cell.length_a   1.000
_cell.length_b   1.000
_cell.length_c   1.000
_cell.angle_alpha   90.00
_cell.angle_beta   90.00
_cell.angle_gamma   90.00
#
_symmetry.space_group_name_H-M   'P 1'
#
loop_
_entity.id
_entity.type
_entity.pdbx_description
1 polymer ?
#
loop_
_entity_poly.entity_id
_entity_poly.type
_entity_poly.pdbx_seq_one_letter_code
_entity_poly.pdbx_strand_id
1 'polypeptide(L)'
;MSKKRSLILGIAVVLLCGLMFAGFSLWRFFSPDRSALVDEQIETVWLVDRDRIPAEKFFADGGAFVTRLSTAVDSIKNDAVDLDQTLVLPLLERLQKEAGTTWFVLPEKGNPNLAYALVAEQPDGFAKQRQIARIFREADDSFDGRILVLRGDRWLSFELLPAGTRLLSEE
;
A
#
# COMPACT_ATOMS: atom_id res chain seq x y z
N MET A 1 46.44 3.06 39.72
CA MET A 1 45.97 2.85 38.33
C MET A 1 46.24 4.09 37.51
N SER A 2 46.96 3.95 36.39
CA SER A 2 47.57 5.05 35.63
C SER A 2 46.55 5.85 34.80
N LYS A 3 46.57 7.19 34.91
CA LYS A 3 45.77 8.16 34.12
C LYS A 3 45.78 7.87 32.60
N LYS A 4 46.84 7.22 32.09
CA LYS A 4 46.95 6.82 30.67
C LYS A 4 45.89 5.80 30.24
N ARG A 5 45.46 4.88 31.12
CA ARG A 5 44.43 3.86 30.79
C ARG A 5 43.04 4.47 30.65
N SER A 6 42.74 5.50 31.44
CA SER A 6 41.47 6.24 31.37
C SER A 6 41.34 7.03 30.05
N LEU A 7 42.43 7.62 29.56
CA LEU A 7 42.43 8.40 28.34
C LEU A 7 42.24 7.52 27.09
N ILE A 8 42.92 6.37 27.04
CA ILE A 8 42.81 5.41 25.94
C ILE A 8 41.39 4.83 25.85
N LEU A 9 40.77 4.54 26.99
CA LEU A 9 39.39 4.03 27.04
C LEU A 9 38.39 5.07 26.52
N GLY A 10 38.57 6.36 26.87
CA GLY A 10 37.71 7.44 26.39
C GLY A 10 37.78 7.63 24.87
N ILE A 11 38.98 7.60 24.29
CA ILE A 11 39.18 7.72 22.84
C ILE A 11 38.56 6.51 22.09
N ALA A 12 38.73 5.31 22.63
CA ALA A 12 38.17 4.09 22.04
C ALA A 12 36.64 4.14 21.99
N VAL A 13 35.97 4.62 23.05
CA VAL A 13 34.51 4.75 23.10
C VAL A 13 34.00 5.77 22.07
N VAL A 14 34.66 6.93 21.94
CA VAL A 14 34.27 7.96 20.96
C VAL A 14 34.39 7.44 19.53
N LEU A 15 35.47 6.73 19.19
CA LEU A 15 35.64 6.11 17.88
C LEU A 15 34.59 5.04 17.59
N LEU A 16 34.25 4.22 18.59
CA LEU A 16 33.24 3.17 18.45
C LEU A 16 31.84 3.76 18.22
N CYS A 17 31.48 4.83 18.94
CA CYS A 17 30.23 5.56 18.72
C CYS A 17 30.20 6.21 17.33
N GLY A 18 31.31 6.78 16.86
CA GLY A 18 31.41 7.36 15.52
C GLY A 18 31.20 6.33 14.41
N LEU A 19 31.79 5.14 14.55
CA LEU A 19 31.61 4.03 13.60
C LEU A 19 30.18 3.48 13.60
N MET A 20 29.53 3.38 14.77
CA MET A 20 28.11 2.98 14.84
C MET A 20 27.20 4.02 14.18
N PHE A 21 27.48 5.32 14.36
CA PHE A 21 26.68 6.38 13.73
C PHE A 21 26.88 6.42 12.20
N ALA A 22 28.11 6.24 11.73
CA ALA A 22 28.41 6.12 10.30
C ALA A 22 27.77 4.87 9.68
N GLY A 23 27.86 3.72 10.36
CA GLY A 23 27.22 2.47 9.92
C GLY A 23 25.70 2.57 9.86
N PHE A 24 25.06 3.18 10.86
CA PHE A 24 23.62 3.42 10.89
C PHE A 24 23.17 4.40 9.78
N SER A 25 23.98 5.43 9.51
CA SER A 25 23.71 6.40 8.44
C SER A 25 23.86 5.78 7.05
N LEU A 26 24.88 4.95 6.83
CA LEU A 26 25.06 4.18 5.59
C LEU A 26 23.92 3.18 5.40
N TRP A 27 23.49 2.47 6.44
CA TRP A 27 22.38 1.52 6.34
C TRP A 27 21.05 2.19 5.94
N ARG A 28 20.77 3.39 6.46
CA ARG A 28 19.61 4.18 6.00
C ARG A 28 19.73 4.69 4.56
N PHE A 29 20.94 4.91 4.07
CA PHE A 29 21.18 5.34 2.69
C PHE A 29 21.01 4.20 1.67
N PHE A 30 21.19 2.94 2.10
CA PHE A 30 21.10 1.77 1.22
C PHE A 30 19.78 1.01 1.31
N SER A 31 18.85 1.38 2.19
CA SER A 31 17.51 0.79 2.17
C SER A 31 16.76 1.28 0.92
N PRO A 32 16.30 0.39 0.02
CA PRO A 32 15.57 0.80 -1.17
C PRO A 32 14.32 1.57 -0.77
N ASP A 33 14.08 2.67 -1.47
CA ASP A 33 12.89 3.48 -1.27
C ASP A 33 11.66 2.67 -1.63
N ARG A 34 10.90 2.24 -0.61
CA ARG A 34 9.72 1.40 -0.79
C ARG A 34 8.66 2.11 -1.63
N SER A 35 8.57 3.43 -1.55
CA SER A 35 7.64 4.21 -2.35
C SER A 35 7.99 4.14 -3.83
N ALA A 36 9.28 4.28 -4.16
CA ALA A 36 9.76 4.17 -5.54
C ALA A 36 9.51 2.77 -6.13
N LEU A 37 9.64 1.71 -5.32
CA LEU A 37 9.33 0.35 -5.77
C LEU A 37 7.85 0.15 -6.07
N VAL A 38 6.95 0.76 -5.29
CA VAL A 38 5.50 0.71 -5.57
C VAL A 38 5.19 1.44 -6.88
N ASP A 39 5.74 2.63 -7.08
CA ASP A 39 5.57 3.38 -8.32
C ASP A 39 6.10 2.60 -9.54
N GLU A 40 7.31 2.05 -9.45
CA GLU A 40 7.91 1.24 -10.50
C GLU A 40 7.04 0.02 -10.84
N GLN A 41 6.56 -0.70 -9.82
CA GLN A 41 5.69 -1.86 -9.99
C GLN A 41 4.38 -1.49 -10.69
N ILE A 42 3.75 -0.38 -10.31
CA ILE A 42 2.50 0.08 -10.92
C ILE A 42 2.74 0.46 -12.38
N GLU A 43 3.80 1.23 -12.67
CA GLU A 43 4.04 1.76 -14.00
C GLU A 43 4.55 0.72 -15.00
N THR A 44 5.47 -0.14 -14.57
CA THR A 44 6.16 -1.07 -15.46
C THR A 44 5.47 -2.42 -15.59
N VAL A 45 4.60 -2.78 -14.63
CA VAL A 45 3.93 -4.09 -14.64
C VAL A 45 2.42 -3.95 -14.72
N TRP A 46 1.80 -3.06 -13.93
CA TRP A 46 0.34 -3.03 -13.85
C TRP A 46 -0.28 -2.20 -14.97
N LEU A 47 0.30 -1.04 -15.28
CA LEU A 47 -0.22 -0.12 -16.30
C LEU A 47 0.14 -0.54 -17.73
N VAL A 48 1.13 -1.41 -17.91
CA VAL A 48 1.58 -1.84 -19.25
C VAL A 48 0.52 -2.72 -19.93
N ASP A 49 0.07 -2.27 -21.10
CA ASP A 49 -0.94 -2.92 -21.93
C ASP A 49 -2.25 -3.20 -21.19
N ARG A 50 -2.68 -2.29 -20.30
CA ARG A 50 -3.97 -2.36 -19.62
C ARG A 50 -4.75 -1.06 -19.78
N ASP A 51 -6.05 -1.19 -20.01
CA ASP A 51 -6.96 -0.06 -19.99
C ASP A 51 -7.15 0.45 -18.55
N ARG A 52 -7.32 1.77 -18.43
CA ARG A 52 -7.70 2.43 -17.19
C ARG A 52 -9.16 2.82 -17.28
N ILE A 53 -10.01 2.12 -16.52
CA ILE A 53 -11.45 2.39 -16.49
C ILE A 53 -11.75 3.14 -15.18
N PRO A 54 -12.46 4.28 -15.20
CA PRO A 54 -12.91 4.92 -13.97
C PRO A 54 -13.63 3.90 -13.07
N ALA A 55 -13.22 3.78 -11.81
CA ALA A 55 -13.68 2.71 -10.95
C ALA A 55 -15.20 2.71 -10.77
N GLU A 56 -15.81 3.89 -10.58
CA GLU A 56 -17.27 4.07 -10.50
C GLU A 56 -17.99 3.44 -11.70
N LYS A 57 -17.48 3.68 -12.92
CA LYS A 57 -18.06 3.11 -14.13
C LYS A 57 -17.91 1.60 -14.18
N PHE A 58 -16.71 1.09 -13.86
CA PHE A 58 -16.43 -0.34 -13.88
C PHE A 58 -17.38 -1.14 -12.97
N PHE A 59 -17.58 -0.67 -11.74
CA PHE A 59 -18.46 -1.33 -10.78
C PHE A 59 -19.94 -1.12 -11.13
N ALA A 60 -20.34 0.04 -11.66
CA ALA A 60 -21.70 0.27 -12.15
C ALA A 60 -22.09 -0.67 -13.30
N ASP A 61 -21.12 -1.04 -14.14
CA ASP A 61 -21.29 -2.00 -15.24
C ASP A 61 -21.28 -3.48 -14.75
N GLY A 62 -21.21 -3.72 -13.44
CA GLY A 62 -21.23 -5.05 -12.84
C GLY A 62 -19.87 -5.74 -12.75
N GLY A 63 -18.77 -4.99 -12.87
CA GLY A 63 -17.43 -5.50 -12.60
C GLY A 63 -17.22 -5.83 -11.12
N ALA A 64 -16.29 -6.75 -10.83
CA ALA A 64 -15.96 -7.19 -9.48
C ALA A 64 -14.47 -7.01 -9.16
N PHE A 65 -14.14 -6.62 -7.93
CA PHE A 65 -12.78 -6.52 -7.43
C PHE A 65 -12.39 -7.78 -6.68
N VAL A 66 -11.73 -8.68 -7.42
CA VAL A 66 -11.23 -9.94 -6.86
C VAL A 66 -9.82 -9.72 -6.38
N THR A 67 -9.62 -9.81 -5.06
CA THR A 67 -8.28 -9.68 -4.49
C THR A 67 -7.43 -10.88 -4.92
N ARG A 68 -6.14 -10.68 -5.18
CA ARG A 68 -5.27 -11.75 -5.68
C ARG A 68 -5.20 -12.96 -4.73
N LEU A 69 -5.41 -12.73 -3.43
CA LEU A 69 -5.48 -13.77 -2.40
C LEU A 69 -6.81 -14.55 -2.38
N SER A 70 -7.88 -14.01 -2.98
CA SER A 70 -9.19 -14.67 -3.08
C SER A 70 -9.24 -15.76 -4.17
N THR A 71 -8.22 -15.87 -5.02
CA THR A 71 -8.18 -16.86 -6.11
C THR A 71 -7.97 -18.31 -5.64
N ALA A 72 -7.71 -18.52 -4.34
CA ALA A 72 -7.50 -19.86 -3.80
C ALA A 72 -8.79 -20.60 -3.42
N VAL A 73 -9.97 -19.96 -3.44
CA VAL A 73 -11.21 -20.64 -3.02
C VAL A 73 -12.38 -20.24 -3.92
N ASP A 74 -12.86 -21.21 -4.72
CA ASP A 74 -14.03 -21.10 -5.61
C ASP A 74 -15.34 -20.70 -4.88
N SER A 75 -15.35 -20.65 -3.55
CA SER A 75 -16.50 -20.22 -2.74
C SER A 75 -16.66 -18.70 -2.61
N ILE A 76 -15.68 -17.88 -3.02
CA ILE A 76 -15.67 -16.43 -2.72
C ILE A 76 -16.34 -15.58 -3.83
N LYS A 77 -16.84 -16.18 -4.92
CA LYS A 77 -17.47 -15.39 -6.00
C LYS A 77 -18.70 -14.59 -5.55
N ASN A 78 -19.50 -15.13 -4.65
CA ASN A 78 -20.69 -14.42 -4.13
C ASN A 78 -20.30 -13.39 -3.07
N ASP A 79 -19.30 -13.69 -2.24
CA ASP A 79 -18.85 -12.80 -1.17
C ASP A 79 -18.02 -11.62 -1.72
N ALA A 80 -17.33 -11.79 -2.85
CA ALA A 80 -16.57 -10.71 -3.50
C ALA A 80 -17.48 -9.58 -4.00
N VAL A 81 -18.61 -9.93 -4.63
CA VAL A 81 -19.60 -8.94 -5.10
C VAL A 81 -20.22 -8.18 -3.91
N ASP A 82 -20.44 -8.86 -2.78
CA ASP A 82 -20.95 -8.23 -1.57
C ASP A 82 -19.93 -7.26 -0.96
N LEU A 83 -18.64 -7.65 -0.89
CA LEU A 83 -17.56 -6.77 -0.43
C LEU A 83 -17.39 -5.54 -1.32
N ASP A 84 -17.56 -5.68 -2.63
CA ASP A 84 -17.45 -4.55 -3.55
C ASP A 84 -18.51 -3.48 -3.28
N GLN A 85 -19.75 -3.91 -3.04
CA GLN A 85 -20.87 -3.02 -2.78
C GLN A 85 -20.87 -2.46 -1.35
N THR A 86 -20.45 -3.27 -0.37
CA THR A 86 -20.52 -2.89 1.05
C THR A 86 -19.28 -2.15 1.54
N LEU A 87 -18.12 -2.35 0.92
CA LEU A 87 -16.84 -1.78 1.36
C LEU A 87 -16.14 -0.96 0.27
N VAL A 88 -15.88 -1.56 -0.90
CA VAL A 88 -15.02 -0.94 -1.93
C VAL A 88 -15.66 0.33 -2.49
N LEU A 89 -16.90 0.25 -2.97
CA LEU A 89 -17.60 1.39 -3.55
C LEU A 89 -17.77 2.55 -2.56
N PRO A 90 -18.31 2.33 -1.34
CA PRO A 90 -18.39 3.39 -0.34
C PRO A 90 -17.04 4.01 0.00
N LEU A 91 -15.97 3.21 0.05
CA LEU A 91 -14.61 3.71 0.29
C LEU A 91 -14.13 4.60 -0.86
N LEU A 92 -14.31 4.18 -2.11
CA LEU A 92 -13.92 4.96 -3.29
C LEU A 92 -14.71 6.27 -3.39
N GLU A 93 -16.01 6.25 -3.15
CA GLU A 93 -16.86 7.45 -3.12
C GLU A 93 -16.40 8.44 -2.04
N ARG A 94 -16.07 7.95 -0.84
CA ARG A 94 -15.52 8.77 0.24
C ARG A 94 -14.17 9.36 -0.11
N LEU A 95 -13.28 8.57 -0.71
CA LEU A 95 -11.95 9.04 -1.16
C LEU A 95 -12.09 10.14 -2.23
N GLN A 96 -12.97 9.96 -3.21
CA GLN A 96 -13.26 10.98 -4.22
C GLN A 96 -13.86 12.23 -3.59
N LYS A 97 -14.88 12.10 -2.73
CA LYS A 97 -15.61 13.22 -2.14
C LYS A 97 -14.78 14.02 -1.13
N GLU A 98 -14.07 13.32 -0.24
CA GLU A 98 -13.35 13.95 0.86
C GLU A 98 -11.92 14.35 0.47
N ALA A 99 -11.21 13.52 -0.30
CA ALA A 99 -9.82 13.75 -0.66
C ALA A 99 -9.59 14.17 -2.13
N GLY A 100 -10.63 14.11 -2.98
CA GLY A 100 -10.54 14.49 -4.38
C GLY A 100 -9.72 13.51 -5.23
N THR A 101 -9.67 12.23 -4.84
CA THR A 101 -8.88 11.22 -5.56
C THR A 101 -9.72 10.39 -6.51
N THR A 102 -9.38 10.47 -7.80
CA THR A 102 -9.99 9.65 -8.85
C THR A 102 -9.31 8.29 -8.91
N TRP A 103 -10.09 7.22 -8.75
CA TRP A 103 -9.61 5.85 -8.83
C TRP A 103 -9.92 5.21 -10.18
N PHE A 104 -8.98 4.41 -10.66
CA PHE A 104 -9.08 3.63 -11.89
C PHE A 104 -8.95 2.14 -11.57
N VAL A 105 -9.81 1.36 -12.21
CA VAL A 105 -9.67 -0.09 -12.30
C VAL A 105 -8.76 -0.42 -13.47
N LEU A 106 -7.84 -1.36 -13.22
CA LEU A 106 -7.09 -2.08 -14.23
C LEU A 106 -7.74 -3.46 -14.40
N PRO A 107 -8.45 -3.74 -15.50
CA PRO A 107 -9.12 -5.04 -15.68
C PRO A 107 -8.13 -6.19 -15.85
N GLU A 108 -8.57 -7.41 -15.54
CA GLU A 108 -7.79 -8.63 -15.73
C GLU A 108 -7.64 -8.98 -17.22
N LYS A 109 -6.45 -9.42 -17.62
CA LYS A 109 -6.19 -9.86 -19.00
C LYS A 109 -6.95 -11.17 -19.23
N GLY A 110 -8.01 -11.11 -20.04
CA GLY A 110 -8.87 -12.24 -20.38
C GLY A 110 -10.22 -12.27 -19.65
N ASN A 111 -10.42 -11.42 -18.64
CA ASN A 111 -11.75 -11.22 -18.05
C ASN A 111 -11.96 -9.73 -17.68
N PRO A 112 -12.52 -8.92 -18.60
CA PRO A 112 -12.69 -7.49 -18.39
C PRO A 112 -13.69 -7.13 -17.29
N ASN A 113 -14.43 -8.10 -16.74
CA ASN A 113 -15.35 -7.89 -15.63
C ASN A 113 -14.67 -8.09 -14.26
N LEU A 114 -13.39 -8.46 -14.22
CA LEU A 114 -12.63 -8.58 -12.98
C LEU A 114 -11.55 -7.50 -12.92
N ALA A 115 -11.47 -6.80 -11.81
CA ALA A 115 -10.41 -5.84 -11.56
C ALA A 115 -9.16 -6.56 -11.07
N TYR A 116 -8.06 -6.43 -11.81
CA TYR A 116 -6.73 -6.90 -11.42
C TYR A 116 -6.10 -6.00 -10.34
N ALA A 117 -6.39 -4.70 -10.39
CA ALA A 117 -5.95 -3.71 -9.41
C ALA A 117 -6.83 -2.47 -9.44
N LEU A 118 -6.85 -1.75 -8.32
CA LEU A 118 -7.34 -0.38 -8.20
C LEU A 118 -6.15 0.55 -8.01
N VAL A 119 -6.06 1.60 -8.82
CA VAL A 119 -4.97 2.58 -8.74
C VAL A 119 -5.51 4.00 -8.76
N ALA A 120 -4.84 4.90 -8.03
CA ALA A 120 -5.09 6.33 -8.09
C ALA A 120 -3.76 7.08 -8.07
N GLU A 121 -3.73 8.28 -8.64
CA GLU A 121 -2.59 9.17 -8.46
C GLU A 121 -2.57 9.67 -7.00
N GLN A 122 -1.39 9.66 -6.39
CA GLN A 122 -1.18 10.19 -5.07
C GLN A 122 -1.31 11.71 -5.12
N PRO A 123 -2.22 12.32 -4.36
CA PRO A 123 -2.36 13.77 -4.41
C PRO A 123 -1.17 14.45 -3.74
N ASP A 124 -0.83 15.60 -4.30
CA ASP A 124 0.12 16.51 -3.68
C ASP A 124 -0.42 17.08 -2.37
N GLY A 125 0.49 17.24 -1.41
CA GLY A 125 0.23 17.92 -0.17
C GLY A 125 -0.09 16.99 1.00
N PHE A 126 0.64 17.21 2.08
CA PHE A 126 0.56 16.41 3.31
C PHE A 126 -0.85 16.35 3.93
N ALA A 127 -1.63 17.42 3.80
CA ALA A 127 -3.00 17.46 4.33
C ALA A 127 -3.91 16.42 3.65
N LYS A 128 -3.89 16.34 2.32
CA LYS A 128 -4.67 15.35 1.55
C LYS A 128 -4.18 13.93 1.80
N GLN A 129 -2.87 13.72 1.84
CA GLN A 129 -2.29 12.41 2.13
C GLN A 129 -2.68 11.90 3.53
N ARG A 130 -2.69 12.77 4.54
CA ARG A 130 -3.20 12.42 5.88
C ARG A 130 -4.70 12.13 5.89
N GLN A 131 -5.49 12.87 5.11
CA GLN A 131 -6.92 12.63 4.98
C GLN A 131 -7.20 11.26 4.36
N ILE A 132 -6.47 10.88 3.30
CA ILE A 132 -6.55 9.54 2.70
C ILE A 132 -6.17 8.47 3.72
N ALA A 133 -5.08 8.66 4.47
CA ALA A 133 -4.68 7.72 5.51
C ALA A 133 -5.73 7.57 6.61
N ARG A 134 -6.42 8.65 6.99
CA ARG A 134 -7.55 8.59 7.94
C ARG A 134 -8.71 7.78 7.37
N ILE A 135 -9.13 8.06 6.14
CA ILE A 135 -10.26 7.37 5.49
C ILE A 135 -9.98 5.86 5.40
N PHE A 136 -8.79 5.46 4.96
CA PHE A 136 -8.41 4.05 4.91
C PHE A 136 -8.38 3.39 6.28
N ARG A 137 -7.89 4.09 7.33
CA ARG A 137 -7.89 3.55 8.70
C ARG A 137 -9.32 3.34 9.21
N GLU A 138 -10.20 4.32 9.02
CA GLU A 138 -11.61 4.19 9.43
C GLU A 138 -12.31 3.05 8.70
N ALA A 139 -11.99 2.83 7.42
CA ALA A 139 -12.51 1.69 6.67
C ALA A 139 -11.92 0.36 7.17
N ASP A 140 -10.61 0.30 7.44
CA ASP A 140 -9.93 -0.87 8.02
C ASP A 140 -10.54 -1.24 9.38
N ASP A 141 -10.78 -0.26 10.25
CA ASP A 141 -11.38 -0.46 11.58
C ASP A 141 -12.82 -0.99 11.51
N SER A 142 -13.52 -0.77 10.39
CA SER A 142 -14.90 -1.21 10.17
C SER A 142 -15.03 -2.53 9.41
N PHE A 143 -13.92 -3.06 8.90
CA PHE A 143 -13.87 -4.27 8.10
C PHE A 143 -13.29 -5.41 8.91
N ASP A 144 -13.95 -6.57 8.94
CA ASP A 144 -13.46 -7.75 9.69
C ASP A 144 -12.13 -8.32 9.14
N GLY A 145 -11.74 -7.91 7.93
CA GLY A 145 -10.45 -8.21 7.33
C GLY A 145 -9.40 -7.12 7.56
N ARG A 146 -8.52 -6.90 6.57
CA ARG A 146 -7.56 -5.80 6.55
C ARG A 146 -7.48 -5.16 5.17
N ILE A 147 -7.27 -3.85 5.13
CA ILE A 147 -7.03 -3.08 3.91
C ILE A 147 -5.53 -2.77 3.83
N LEU A 148 -4.83 -3.46 2.92
CA LEU A 148 -3.42 -3.20 2.66
C LEU A 148 -3.31 -2.04 1.68
N VAL A 149 -2.84 -0.88 2.13
CA VAL A 149 -2.62 0.27 1.26
C VAL A 149 -1.18 0.29 0.77
N LEU A 150 -1.00 0.25 -0.55
CA LEU A 150 0.28 0.42 -1.22
C LEU A 150 0.44 1.90 -1.58
N ARG A 151 1.52 2.52 -1.13
CA ARG A 151 1.80 3.94 -1.34
C ARG A 151 3.15 4.09 -2.01
N GLY A 152 3.13 4.63 -3.23
CA GLY A 152 4.30 5.17 -3.89
C GLY A 152 4.42 6.68 -3.69
N ASP A 153 5.29 7.32 -4.45
CA ASP A 153 5.39 8.78 -4.46
C ASP A 153 4.31 9.37 -5.38
N ARG A 154 3.97 8.66 -6.46
CA ARG A 154 3.01 9.08 -7.48
C ARG A 154 1.74 8.24 -7.51
N TRP A 155 1.79 7.00 -7.04
CA TRP A 155 0.65 6.09 -7.14
C TRP A 155 0.19 5.57 -5.78
N LEU A 156 -1.12 5.34 -5.69
CA LEU A 156 -1.80 4.66 -4.60
C LEU A 156 -2.48 3.41 -5.15
N SER A 157 -2.47 2.35 -4.36
CA SER A 157 -3.30 1.17 -4.57
C SER A 157 -3.73 0.59 -3.24
N PHE A 158 -4.73 -0.29 -3.22
CA PHE A 158 -5.03 -1.07 -2.05
C PHE A 158 -5.52 -2.47 -2.42
N GLU A 159 -5.37 -3.39 -1.47
CA GLU A 159 -5.89 -4.74 -1.53
C GLU A 159 -6.68 -5.05 -0.26
N LEU A 160 -7.71 -5.88 -0.38
CA LEU A 160 -8.46 -6.40 0.76
C LEU A 160 -7.94 -7.80 1.13
N LEU A 161 -7.64 -7.98 2.40
CA LEU A 161 -7.19 -9.22 3.00
C LEU A 161 -8.32 -9.77 3.86
N PRO A 162 -8.79 -11.00 3.62
CA PRO A 162 -9.81 -11.63 4.47
C PRO A 162 -9.35 -11.78 5.93
N ALA A 163 -10.32 -11.88 6.84
CA ALA A 163 -10.07 -12.18 8.24
C ALA A 163 -9.21 -13.45 8.39
N GLY A 164 -8.22 -13.42 9.27
CA GLY A 164 -7.31 -14.55 9.51
C GLY A 164 -6.15 -14.69 8.51
N THR A 165 -6.01 -13.78 7.54
CA THR A 165 -4.82 -13.72 6.67
C THR A 165 -3.57 -13.44 7.52
N ARG A 166 -2.62 -14.39 7.57
CA ARG A 166 -1.34 -14.20 8.26
C ARG A 166 -0.36 -13.47 7.37
N LEU A 167 0.09 -12.28 7.77
CA LEU A 167 1.19 -11.59 7.14
C LEU A 167 2.50 -12.25 7.58
N LEU A 168 3.33 -12.70 6.64
CA LEU A 168 4.61 -13.38 6.91
C LEU A 168 5.72 -12.42 7.41
N SER A 169 5.39 -11.33 8.10
CA SER A 169 6.35 -10.26 8.40
C SER A 169 6.39 -9.82 9.87
N GLU A 170 5.91 -10.63 10.81
CA GLU A 170 6.04 -10.37 12.25
C GLU A 170 6.89 -11.44 12.96
N GLU A 171 8.15 -11.61 12.50
CA GLU A 171 9.24 -12.19 13.30
C GLU A 171 10.36 -11.16 13.50
#